data_AF-A0A2V8WE29-F1
#
_entry.id   AF-A0A2V8WE29-F1
#
_cell.length_a   1.000
_cell.length_b   1.000
_cell.length_c   1.000
_cell.angle_alpha   90.00
_cell.angle_beta   90.00
_cell.angle_gamma   90.00
#
_symmetry.space_group_name_H-M   'P 1'
#
loop_
_entity.id
_entity.type
_entity.pdbx_description
1 polymer ?
#
loop_
_entity_poly.entity_id
_entity_poly.type
_entity_poly.pdbx_seq_one_letter_code
_entity_poly.pdbx_strand_id
1 'polypeptide(L)'
;MEAVVLTVDSEFYGVSDKAGHLSIAAVPPGRYLLRVWSENATPEALQALERPVVIGNGSHGLPTLAIPATRQIPMKHKNKYGRDYDPKTLTPEY
;
A
#
# COMPACT_ATOMS: atom_id res chain seq x y z
N MET A 1 0.23 17.04 -9.08
CA MET A 1 0.53 15.62 -9.37
C MET A 1 -0.66 14.85 -8.86
N GLU A 2 -1.36 14.17 -9.74
CA GLU A 2 -2.55 13.37 -9.42
C GLU A 2 -2.17 11.91 -9.65
N ALA A 3 -2.21 11.10 -8.59
CA ALA A 3 -2.05 9.66 -8.70
C ALA A 3 -3.44 9.05 -8.80
N VAL A 4 -3.74 8.46 -9.95
CA VAL A 4 -5.01 7.75 -10.17
C VAL A 4 -4.76 6.28 -9.91
N VAL A 5 -5.42 5.72 -8.89
CA VAL A 5 -5.43 4.28 -8.63
C VAL A 5 -6.59 3.68 -9.43
N LEU A 6 -6.27 2.94 -10.50
CA LEU A 6 -7.26 2.12 -11.19
C LEU A 6 -7.38 0.78 -10.46
N THR A 7 -8.55 0.52 -9.87
CA THR A 7 -8.90 -0.80 -9.34
C THR A 7 -9.73 -1.55 -10.36
N VAL A 8 -9.34 -2.80 -10.65
CA VAL A 8 -10.27 -3.78 -11.23
C VAL A 8 -11.20 -4.27 -10.12
N ASP A 9 -12.46 -4.54 -10.45
CA ASP A 9 -13.40 -5.18 -9.53
C ASP A 9 -12.88 -6.58 -9.21
N SER A 10 -12.20 -6.69 -8.09
CA SER A 10 -11.56 -7.90 -7.61
C SER A 10 -11.84 -7.97 -6.12
N GLU A 11 -12.62 -8.96 -5.71
CA GLU A 11 -13.01 -9.16 -4.31
C GLU A 11 -11.84 -9.67 -3.45
N PHE A 12 -10.69 -9.99 -4.06
CA PHE A 12 -9.53 -10.60 -3.40
C PHE A 12 -8.48 -9.59 -2.93
N TYR A 13 -8.91 -8.59 -2.16
CA TYR A 13 -8.01 -7.68 -1.46
C TYR A 13 -8.41 -7.49 0.00
N GLY A 14 -7.47 -7.03 0.81
CA GLY A 14 -7.71 -6.64 2.20
C GLY A 14 -6.87 -5.42 2.54
N VAL A 15 -7.40 -4.58 3.42
CA VAL A 15 -6.67 -3.43 3.97
C VAL A 15 -6.19 -3.81 5.36
N SER A 16 -4.90 -3.59 5.64
CA SER A 16 -4.36 -3.86 6.97
C SER A 16 -4.84 -2.85 8.00
N ASP A 17 -5.06 -3.31 9.23
CA ASP A 17 -5.29 -2.43 10.37
C ASP A 17 -3.99 -1.72 10.81
N LYS A 18 -4.09 -0.84 11.81
CA LYS A 18 -2.92 -0.13 12.36
C LYS A 18 -1.85 -1.05 12.96
N ALA A 19 -2.22 -2.29 13.31
CA ALA A 19 -1.32 -3.30 13.84
C ALA A 19 -0.75 -4.23 12.75
N GLY A 20 -1.15 -4.04 11.48
CA GLY A 20 -0.69 -4.82 10.34
C GLY A 20 -1.48 -6.11 10.09
N HIS A 21 -2.59 -6.35 10.78
CA HIS A 21 -3.45 -7.52 10.54
C HIS A 21 -4.36 -7.28 9.34
N LEU A 22 -4.57 -8.32 8.53
CA LEU A 22 -5.52 -8.31 7.42
C LEU A 22 -6.15 -9.69 7.24
N SER A 23 -7.35 -9.70 6.66
CA SER A 23 -8.03 -10.93 6.24
C SER A 23 -8.70 -10.71 4.89
N ILE A 24 -8.62 -11.69 4.00
CA ILE A 24 -9.33 -11.70 2.72
C ILE A 24 -10.29 -12.88 2.76
N ALA A 25 -11.59 -12.61 2.70
CA ALA A 25 -12.62 -13.64 2.80
C ALA A 25 -12.91 -14.28 1.43
N ALA A 26 -13.45 -15.49 1.46
CA ALA A 26 -13.99 -16.19 0.29
C ALA A 26 -13.02 -16.34 -0.90
N VAL A 27 -11.70 -16.39 -0.66
CA VAL A 27 -10.71 -16.68 -1.70
C VAL A 27 -10.83 -18.15 -2.11
N PRO A 28 -11.16 -18.46 -3.38
CA PRO A 28 -11.24 -19.84 -3.84
C PRO A 28 -9.90 -20.58 -3.74
N PRO A 29 -9.90 -21.92 -3.64
CA PRO A 29 -8.67 -22.69 -3.75
C PRO A 29 -8.00 -22.46 -5.10
N GLY A 30 -6.70 -22.18 -5.11
CA GLY A 30 -5.98 -21.82 -6.31
C GLY A 30 -4.56 -21.33 -6.07
N ARG A 31 -3.87 -21.01 -7.16
CA ARG A 31 -2.56 -20.36 -7.13
C ARG A 31 -2.75 -18.89 -7.42
N TYR A 32 -2.26 -18.04 -6.53
CA TYR A 32 -2.38 -16.60 -6.62
C TYR A 32 -1.01 -15.95 -6.55
N LEU A 33 -0.90 -14.74 -7.10
CA LEU A 33 0.24 -13.86 -6.86
C LEU A 33 -0.18 -12.82 -5.83
N LEU A 34 0.44 -12.85 -4.65
CA LEU A 34 0.21 -11.84 -3.63
C LEU A 34 1.01 -10.58 -3.99
N ARG A 35 0.30 -9.45 -4.07
CA ARG A 35 0.88 -8.11 -4.24
C ARG A 35 0.55 -7.26 -3.03
N VAL A 36 1.48 -6.39 -2.66
CA VAL A 36 1.32 -5.43 -1.57
C VAL A 36 1.50 -4.03 -2.14
N TRP A 37 0.75 -3.08 -1.60
CA TRP A 37 0.91 -1.67 -1.91
C TRP A 37 0.99 -0.86 -0.63
N SER A 38 1.85 0.15 -0.64
CA SER A 38 1.94 1.17 0.40
C SER A 38 2.41 2.46 -0.24
N GLU A 39 1.76 3.57 0.11
CA GLU A 39 2.14 4.91 -0.36
C GLU A 39 3.59 5.26 -0.04
N ASN A 40 4.10 4.76 1.09
CA ASN A 40 5.43 5.08 1.58
C ASN A 40 6.50 4.12 1.09
N ALA A 41 6.25 3.27 0.09
CA ALA A 41 7.24 2.32 -0.41
C ALA A 41 7.60 2.63 -1.87
N THR A 42 8.85 2.36 -2.26
CA THR A 42 9.23 2.50 -3.67
C THR A 42 8.64 1.37 -4.51
N PRO A 43 8.39 1.57 -5.81
CA PRO A 43 7.92 0.51 -6.70
C PRO A 43 8.80 -0.74 -6.68
N GLU A 44 10.12 -0.57 -6.65
CA GLU A 44 11.09 -1.67 -6.62
C GLU A 44 10.97 -2.48 -5.32
N ALA A 45 10.79 -1.79 -4.19
CA ALA A 45 10.58 -2.43 -2.90
C ALA A 45 9.26 -3.22 -2.85
N LEU A 46 8.18 -2.68 -3.43
CA LEU A 46 6.89 -3.37 -3.52
C LEU A 46 6.96 -4.59 -4.46
N GLN A 47 7.65 -4.46 -5.59
CA GLN A 47 7.86 -5.56 -6.53
C GLN A 47 8.66 -6.70 -5.90
N ALA A 48 9.66 -6.40 -5.07
CA ALA A 48 10.43 -7.40 -4.34
C ALA A 48 9.60 -8.18 -3.29
N LEU A 49 8.42 -7.68 -2.90
CA LEU A 49 7.52 -8.36 -1.98
C LEU A 49 6.55 -9.31 -2.67
N GLU A 50 6.40 -9.23 -4.00
CA GLU A 50 5.53 -10.12 -4.76
C GLU A 50 5.92 -11.59 -4.55
N ARG A 51 4.92 -12.43 -4.26
CA ARG A 51 5.17 -13.86 -4.04
C ARG A 51 3.98 -14.73 -4.43
N PRO A 52 4.22 -15.91 -5.02
CA PRO A 52 3.17 -16.88 -5.26
C PRO A 52 2.66 -17.43 -3.92
N VAL A 53 1.35 -17.59 -3.80
CA VAL A 53 0.68 -18.24 -2.66
C VAL A 53 -0.28 -19.31 -3.18
N VAL A 54 -0.37 -20.41 -2.44
CA VAL A 54 -1.30 -21.50 -2.74
C VAL A 54 -2.37 -21.50 -1.66
N ILE A 55 -3.62 -21.28 -2.08
CA ILE A 55 -4.78 -21.32 -1.22
C ILE A 55 -5.45 -22.68 -1.44
N GLY A 56 -5.68 -23.41 -0.36
CA GLY A 56 -6.42 -24.66 -0.32
C GLY A 56 -7.81 -24.46 0.28
N ASN A 57 -8.45 -25.56 0.66
CA ASN A 57 -9.73 -25.50 1.36
C ASN A 57 -9.51 -25.10 2.83
N GLY A 58 -10.25 -24.09 3.31
CA GLY A 58 -10.25 -23.67 4.71
C GLY A 58 -9.49 -22.36 4.96
N SER A 59 -9.00 -22.19 6.19
CA SER A 59 -8.26 -20.98 6.59
C SER A 59 -6.78 -21.10 6.27
N HIS A 60 -6.21 -20.06 5.67
CA HIS A 60 -4.80 -19.98 5.32
C HIS A 60 -4.16 -18.76 5.99
N GLY A 61 -3.03 -18.98 6.66
CA GLY A 61 -2.20 -17.91 7.18
C GLY A 61 -1.27 -17.36 6.10
N LEU A 62 -1.19 -16.04 6.00
CA LEU A 62 -0.15 -15.38 5.22
C LEU A 62 1.10 -15.15 6.10
N PRO A 63 2.31 -15.23 5.54
CA PRO A 63 3.51 -14.87 6.28
C PRO A 63 3.50 -13.37 6.62
N THR A 64 4.18 -13.00 7.71
CA THR A 64 4.43 -11.60 8.03
C THR A 64 5.26 -10.94 6.92
N LEU A 65 4.80 -9.77 6.45
CA LEU A 65 5.45 -8.98 5.41
C LEU A 65 5.94 -7.67 6.01
N ALA A 66 7.24 -7.39 5.87
CA ALA A 66 7.80 -6.10 6.24
C ALA A 66 7.90 -5.21 4.99
N ILE A 67 7.22 -4.07 5.01
CA ILE A 67 7.28 -3.09 3.92
C ILE A 67 8.32 -2.03 4.28
N PRO A 68 9.42 -1.89 3.52
CA PRO A 68 10.40 -0.85 3.79
C PRO A 68 9.79 0.52 3.45
N ALA A 69 9.45 1.29 4.48
CA ALA A 69 8.92 2.62 4.34
C ALA A 69 10.05 3.62 4.04
N THR A 70 9.94 4.30 2.91
CA THR A 70 10.68 5.52 2.60
C THR A 70 10.11 6.64 3.45
N ARG A 71 10.99 7.42 4.08
CA ARG A 71 10.59 8.61 4.81
C ARG A 71 9.96 9.59 3.80
N GLN A 72 8.68 9.92 3.99
CA GLN A 72 8.08 11.04 3.28
C GLN A 72 8.83 12.31 3.69
N ILE A 73 9.74 12.75 2.84
CA ILE A 73 10.32 14.08 2.97
C ILE A 73 9.24 15.00 2.41
N PRO A 74 8.68 15.95 3.20
CA PRO A 74 7.74 16.93 2.67
C PRO A 74 8.43 17.56 1.45
N MET A 75 7.84 17.30 0.28
CA MET A 75 8.55 17.49 -0.97
C MET A 75 9.07 18.91 -1.04
N LYS A 76 10.31 19.07 -1.50
CA LYS A 76 10.96 20.36 -1.78
C LYS A 76 10.36 21.01 -3.04
N HIS A 77 9.06 20.85 -3.26
CA HIS A 77 8.35 21.44 -4.38
C HIS A 77 7.80 22.80 -3.97
N LYS A 78 7.85 23.74 -4.90
CA LYS A 78 7.12 25.01 -4.78
C LYS A 78 5.61 24.76 -4.92
N ASN A 79 4.79 25.67 -4.41
CA ASN A 79 3.35 25.64 -4.62
C ASN A 79 3.00 25.83 -6.11
N LYS A 80 1.71 25.72 -6.45
CA LYS A 80 1.22 25.83 -7.85
C LYS A 80 1.56 27.15 -8.56
N TYR A 81 2.06 28.15 -7.83
CA TYR A 81 2.51 29.45 -8.36
C TYR A 81 4.04 29.61 -8.35
N GLY A 82 4.80 28.53 -8.09
CA GLY A 82 6.26 28.56 -8.05
C GLY A 82 6.85 29.19 -6.78
N ARG A 83 6.05 29.45 -5.73
CA ARG A 83 6.51 30.02 -4.45
C ARG A 83 6.69 28.95 -3.38
N ASP A 84 7.45 29.24 -2.33
CA ASP A 84 7.49 28.36 -1.17
C ASP A 84 6.10 28.24 -0.53
N TYR A 85 5.80 27.08 0.06
CA TYR A 85 4.60 26.92 0.86
C TYR A 85 4.69 27.79 2.12
N ASP A 86 3.57 28.37 2.54
CA ASP A 86 3.51 29.10 3.81
C ASP A 86 3.70 28.08 4.95
N PRO A 87 4.69 28.26 5.85
CA PRO A 87 4.91 27.35 6.97
C PRO A 87 3.66 27.13 7.83
N LYS A 88 2.75 28.11 7.91
CA LYS A 88 1.49 27.99 8.65
C LYS A 88 0.49 27.04 8.01
N THR A 89 0.62 26.76 6.71
CA THR A 89 -0.22 25.79 6.00
C THR A 89 0.33 24.36 6.07
N LEU A 90 1.54 24.18 6.61
CA LEU A 90 2.20 22.87 6.75
C LEU A 90 1.92 22.20 8.10
N THR A 91 1.18 22.86 9.00
CA THR A 91 0.70 22.28 10.26
C THR A 91 -0.70 21.75 10.03
N PRO A 92 -0.93 20.43 10.11
CA PRO A 92 -2.29 19.89 10.10
C PRO A 92 -3.02 20.35 11.36
N GLU A 93 -4.22 20.92 11.20
CA GLU A 93 -5.17 21.06 12.31
C GLU A 93 -5.83 19.69 12.54
N TYR A 94 -5.20 18.83 13.34
CA TYR A 94 -5.85 17.64 13.92
C TYR A 94 -5.47 17.53 15.39
#